data_AF-A0A800F0Z3-F1
#
_entry.id   AF-A0A800F0Z3-F1
#
_cell.length_a   1.000
_cell.length_b   1.000
_cell.length_c   1.000
_cell.angle_alpha   90.00
_cell.angle_beta   90.00
_cell.angle_gamma   90.00
#
_symmetry.space_group_name_H-M   'P 1'
#
loop_
_entity.id
_entity.type
_entity.pdbx_description
1 polymer ?
#
loop_
_entity_poly.entity_id
_entity_poly.type
_entity_poly.pdbx_seq_one_letter_code
_entity_poly.pdbx_strand_id
1 'polypeptide(L)'
;TVICNVFKRSEVAGLTIGVVVSALLFALYHDLPDAGSMSALTLFFLFVAGLYLGFLYVIRGFGIAAATHAAYDVVATTLLVPLAQ
;
A
#
# COMPACT_ATOMS: atom_id res chain seq x y z
N THR A 1 2.31 5.72 18.14
CA THR A 1 1.08 5.21 17.50
C THR A 1 0.19 4.50 18.53
N VAL A 2 -1.08 4.17 18.22
CA VAL A 2 -1.98 3.41 19.14
C VAL A 2 -1.29 2.14 19.64
N ILE A 3 -0.55 1.44 18.77
CA ILE A 3 0.23 0.25 19.12
C ILE A 3 1.26 0.54 20.22
N CYS A 4 1.99 1.66 20.14
CA CYS A 4 2.95 2.04 21.18
C CYS A 4 2.28 2.34 22.52
N ASN A 5 1.12 3.00 22.49
CA ASN A 5 0.37 3.37 23.69
C ASN A 5 -0.20 2.13 24.40
N VAL A 6 -0.64 1.12 23.65
CA VAL A 6 -1.21 -0.11 24.19
C VAL A 6 -0.12 -1.08 24.68
N PHE A 7 1.00 -1.19 23.96
CA PHE A 7 2.02 -2.22 24.22
C PHE A 7 3.34 -1.72 24.84
N LYS A 8 3.45 -0.41 25.16
CA LYS A 8 4.70 0.23 25.62
C LYS A 8 5.92 -0.07 24.73
N ARG A 9 5.72 -0.19 23.42
CA ARG A 9 6.80 -0.43 22.43
C ARG A 9 7.28 0.90 21.84
N SER A 10 8.50 0.89 21.29
CA SER A 10 9.06 2.08 20.63
C SER A 10 8.17 2.58 19.50
N GLU A 11 8.16 3.90 19.28
CA GLU A 11 7.38 4.54 18.22
C GLU A 11 7.64 3.92 16.85
N VAL A 12 8.91 3.65 16.56
CA VAL A 12 9.37 2.99 15.34
C VAL A 12 8.72 1.62 15.16
N ALA A 13 8.64 0.79 16.21
CA ALA A 13 8.02 -0.52 16.11
C ALA A 13 6.52 -0.41 15.75
N GLY A 14 5.82 0.55 16.35
CA GLY A 14 4.40 0.79 16.05
C GLY A 14 4.18 1.32 14.63
N LEU A 15 5.07 2.15 14.10
CA LEU A 15 5.02 2.62 12.71
C LEU A 15 5.30 1.47 11.74
N THR A 16 6.34 0.68 11.97
CA THR A 16 6.69 -0.48 11.13
C THR A 16 5.54 -1.47 11.06
N ILE A 17 4.95 -1.84 12.21
CA ILE A 17 3.80 -2.76 12.22
C ILE A 17 2.61 -2.14 11.47
N GLY A 18 2.31 -0.86 11.70
CA GLY A 18 1.23 -0.16 11.01
C GLY A 18 1.40 -0.19 9.49
N VAL A 19 2.61 0.09 8.99
CA VAL A 19 2.92 0.05 7.55
C VAL A 19 2.77 -1.36 6.98
N VAL A 20 3.35 -2.38 7.64
CA VAL A 20 3.29 -3.77 7.15
C VAL A 20 1.86 -4.28 7.12
N VAL A 21 1.09 -4.07 8.18
CA VAL A 21 -0.32 -4.50 8.25
C VAL A 21 -1.16 -3.77 7.20
N SER A 22 -0.97 -2.46 7.05
CA SER A 22 -1.69 -1.68 6.03
C SER A 22 -1.37 -2.16 4.61
N ALA A 23 -0.10 -2.48 4.33
CA ALA A 23 0.33 -2.99 3.04
C ALA A 23 -0.27 -4.38 2.73
N LEU A 24 -0.33 -5.27 3.72
CA LEU A 24 -0.99 -6.58 3.57
C LEU A 24 -2.48 -6.41 3.26
N LEU A 25 -3.19 -5.59 4.04
CA LEU A 25 -4.61 -5.34 3.82
C LEU A 25 -4.88 -4.66 2.47
N PHE A 26 -4.00 -3.75 2.05
CA PHE A 26 -4.06 -3.11 0.74
C PHE A 26 -3.96 -4.11 -0.40
N ALA A 27 -3.01 -5.06 -0.33
CA ALA A 27 -2.86 -6.10 -1.34
C ALA A 27 -4.09 -7.02 -1.41
N LEU A 28 -4.61 -7.45 -0.25
CA LEU A 28 -5.80 -8.29 -0.18
C LEU A 28 -7.06 -7.57 -0.67
N TYR A 29 -7.16 -6.26 -0.44
CA TYR A 29 -8.29 -5.45 -0.90
C TYR A 29 -8.39 -5.39 -2.43
N HIS A 30 -7.27 -5.43 -3.15
CA HIS A 30 -7.28 -5.40 -4.61
C HIS A 30 -7.79 -6.69 -5.26
N ASP A 31 -7.90 -7.76 -4.48
CA ASP A 31 -8.42 -9.05 -4.92
C ASP A 31 -9.90 -9.24 -4.53
N LEU A 32 -10.51 -8.30 -3.79
CA LEU A 32 -11.85 -8.47 -3.21
C LEU A 32 -13.01 -8.69 -4.20
N PRO A 33 -13.00 -8.17 -5.45
CA PRO A 33 -14.07 -8.47 -6.39
C PRO A 33 -14.17 -9.96 -6.74
N ASP A 34 -13.04 -10.67 -6.75
CA ASP A 34 -12.92 -12.09 -7.08
C ASP A 34 -11.83 -12.73 -6.21
N ALA A 35 -12.06 -12.78 -4.89
CA ALA A 35 -11.03 -13.15 -3.92
C ALA A 35 -10.40 -14.52 -4.23
N GLY A 36 -9.07 -14.54 -4.39
CA GLY A 36 -8.27 -15.69 -4.79
C GLY A 36 -7.96 -15.77 -6.29
N SER A 37 -8.44 -14.83 -7.11
CA SER A 37 -8.23 -14.84 -8.57
C SER A 37 -6.91 -14.20 -9.00
N MET A 38 -6.39 -13.23 -8.23
CA MET A 38 -5.13 -12.58 -8.55
C MET A 38 -3.93 -13.52 -8.39
N SER A 39 -2.97 -13.39 -9.30
CA SER A 39 -1.71 -14.13 -9.20
C SER A 39 -0.93 -13.71 -7.95
N ALA A 40 -0.17 -14.64 -7.37
CA ALA A 40 0.71 -14.35 -6.23
C ALA A 40 1.72 -13.24 -6.55
N LEU A 41 2.15 -13.12 -7.82
CA LEU A 41 3.06 -12.06 -8.25
C LEU A 41 2.37 -10.68 -8.22
N THR A 42 1.11 -10.59 -8.65
CA THR A 42 0.31 -9.37 -8.59
C THR A 42 0.06 -8.95 -7.15
N LEU A 43 -0.30 -9.89 -6.28
CA LEU A 43 -0.47 -9.63 -4.84
C LEU A 43 0.84 -9.18 -4.19
N PHE A 44 1.97 -9.78 -4.55
CA PHE A 44 3.28 -9.36 -4.07
C PHE A 44 3.64 -7.95 -4.55
N PHE A 45 3.35 -7.61 -5.80
CA PHE A 45 3.53 -6.25 -6.33
C PHE A 45 2.71 -5.24 -5.52
N LEU A 46 1.43 -5.52 -5.29
CA LEU A 46 0.54 -4.65 -4.52
C LEU A 46 0.98 -4.51 -3.06
N PHE A 47 1.48 -5.58 -2.44
CA PHE A 47 2.05 -5.53 -1.11
C PHE A 47 3.26 -4.60 -1.04
N VAL A 48 4.20 -4.72 -1.98
CA VAL A 48 5.39 -3.85 -2.04
C VAL A 48 4.98 -2.40 -2.34
N ALA A 49 4.02 -2.18 -3.23
CA ALA A 49 3.45 -0.84 -3.48
C ALA A 49 2.82 -0.24 -2.21
N GLY A 50 2.08 -1.06 -1.44
CA GLY A 50 1.53 -0.69 -0.14
C GLY A 50 2.61 -0.32 0.88
N LEU A 51 3.72 -1.06 0.93
CA LEU A 51 4.87 -0.71 1.80
C LEU A 51 5.47 0.64 1.41
N TYR A 52 5.63 0.90 0.12
CA TYR A 52 6.15 2.17 -0.39
C TYR A 52 5.24 3.36 -0.03
N LEU A 53 3.93 3.23 -0.27
CA LEU A 53 2.96 4.28 0.06
C LEU A 53 2.83 4.48 1.59
N GLY A 54 2.88 3.40 2.37
CA GLY A 54 2.90 3.46 3.82
C GLY A 54 4.16 4.16 4.34
N PHE A 55 5.32 3.89 3.75
CA PHE A 55 6.56 4.61 4.08
C PHE A 55 6.46 6.09 3.72
N LEU A 56 6.01 6.43 2.49
CA LEU A 56 5.76 7.82 2.09
C LEU A 56 4.81 8.54 3.04
N TYR A 57 3.73 7.88 3.46
CA TYR A 57 2.80 8.43 4.44
C TYR A 57 3.50 8.80 5.75
N VAL A 58 4.36 7.91 6.27
CA VAL A 58 5.10 8.16 7.52
C VAL A 58 6.05 9.35 7.39
N ILE A 59 6.78 9.48 6.27
CA ILE A 59 7.83 10.50 6.14
C ILE A 59 7.37 11.82 5.51
N ARG A 60 6.22 11.84 4.81
CA ARG A 60 5.74 12.99 4.02
C ARG A 60 4.27 13.34 4.26
N GLY A 61 3.51 12.47 4.92
CA GLY A 61 2.09 12.69 5.24
C GLY A 61 1.12 12.27 4.14
N PHE A 62 -0.17 12.39 4.45
CA PHE A 62 -1.29 11.88 3.63
C PHE A 62 -1.33 12.44 2.21
N GLY A 63 -1.24 13.76 2.04
CA GLY A 63 -1.40 14.39 0.73
C GLY A 63 -0.40 13.88 -0.33
N ILE A 64 0.86 13.71 0.07
CA ILE A 64 1.91 13.20 -0.83
C ILE A 64 1.69 11.72 -1.15
N ALA A 65 1.32 10.90 -0.16
CA ALA A 65 1.03 9.48 -0.39
C ALA A 65 -0.18 9.29 -1.32
N ALA A 66 -1.28 10.01 -1.08
CA ALA A 66 -2.49 9.94 -1.89
C ALA A 66 -2.27 10.45 -3.31
N ALA A 67 -1.57 11.57 -3.48
CA ALA A 67 -1.25 12.11 -4.81
C ALA A 67 -0.34 11.16 -5.60
N THR A 68 0.64 10.53 -4.94
CA THR A 68 1.51 9.52 -5.58
C THR A 68 0.71 8.32 -6.07
N HIS A 69 -0.23 7.82 -5.25
CA HIS A 69 -1.11 6.73 -5.63
C HIS A 69 -2.00 7.10 -6.83
N ALA A 70 -2.69 8.23 -6.76
CA ALA A 70 -3.55 8.70 -7.85
C ALA A 70 -2.77 8.95 -9.15
N ALA A 71 -1.55 9.49 -9.06
CA ALA A 71 -0.69 9.69 -10.23
C ALA A 71 -0.28 8.36 -10.87
N TYR A 72 0.04 7.34 -10.06
CA TYR A 72 0.30 6.00 -10.55
C TYR A 72 -0.92 5.42 -11.28
N ASP A 73 -2.12 5.55 -10.71
CA ASP A 73 -3.34 5.05 -11.33
C ASP A 73 -3.60 5.70 -12.69
N VAL A 74 -3.41 7.01 -12.81
CA VAL A 74 -3.52 7.71 -14.10
C VAL A 74 -2.54 7.13 -15.11
N VAL A 75 -1.26 6.97 -14.75
CA VAL A 75 -0.25 6.39 -15.65
C VAL A 75 -0.62 4.95 -16.04
N ALA A 76 -0.97 4.11 -15.07
CA ALA A 76 -1.30 2.71 -15.30
C ALA A 76 -2.52 2.56 -16.21
N THR A 77 -3.60 3.29 -15.93
CA THR A 77 -4.89 3.12 -16.61
C THR A 77 -5.00 3.87 -17.93
N THR A 78 -4.30 5.01 -18.09
CA THR A 78 -4.42 5.82 -19.31
C THR A 78 -3.25 5.67 -20.27
N LEU A 79 -2.03 5.43 -19.77
CA LEU A 79 -0.84 5.35 -20.60
C LEU A 79 -0.40 3.92 -20.87
N LEU A 80 -0.42 3.05 -19.84
CA LEU A 80 0.11 1.70 -19.96
C LEU A 80 -0.90 0.69 -20.52
N VAL A 81 -2.19 0.81 -20.16
CA VAL A 81 -3.23 -0.08 -20.70
C VAL A 81 -3.27 -0.05 -22.23
N PRO A 82 -3.29 1.11 -22.93
CA PRO A 82 -3.30 1.14 -24.39
C PRO A 82 -2.04 0.57 -25.04
N LEU A 83 -0.90 0.56 -24.34
CA LEU A 83 0.37 0.05 -24.87
C LEU A 83 0.48 -1.49 -24.77
N ALA A 84 -0.33 -2.10 -23.91
CA ALA A 84 -0.35 -3.54 -23.67
C ALA A 84 -1.37 -4.30 -24.53
N GLN A 85 -2.15 -3.58 -25.34
CA GLN A 85 -3.11 -4.13 -26.33
C GLN A 85 -2.47 -4.25 -27.71
#